data_AF-A0A7L3WTX2-F1
#
_entry.id   AF-A0A7L3WTX2-F1
#
_cell.length_a   1.000
_cell.length_b   1.000
_cell.length_c   1.000
_cell.angle_alpha   90.00
_cell.angle_beta   90.00
_cell.angle_gamma   90.00
#
_symmetry.space_group_name_H-M   'P 1'
#
loop_
_entity.id
_entity.type
_entity.pdbx_description
1 polymer ?
#
loop_
_entity_poly.entity_id
_entity_poly.type
_entity_poly.pdbx_seq_one_letter_code
_entity_poly.pdbx_strand_id
1 'polypeptide(L)'
;QVSCFKLIGCPSPLHCLGLQCYGVFLQILTAGWDELECHRVFNFLCELSNLPRKVQAVVSSKPGSARKLELRIRLFCRRVLLNHWIHRSDTAFWLTRILKPWPMVNQARLLYIIFGPVSSLDGHVVWQKMIEGPTDETSLKGLADAIKLLYDTEAREWTADDVISLVDELSVVPREWLLENNARLLILSGNNICFTFMASKAVNGRAVELARLMVFLALVCEKDLYCMDWAVKMMQKVCKVFGTAGERNNFLQCVENAFAHMVMDMLQAVLSG
;
A
#
# COMPACT_ATOMS: atom_id res chain seq x y z
N GLN A 1 -16.38 -27.72 -16.73
CA GLN A 1 -15.93 -26.53 -15.96
C GLN A 1 -14.46 -26.28 -16.27
N VAL A 2 -14.05 -25.04 -16.62
CA VAL A 2 -12.65 -24.73 -16.97
C VAL A 2 -11.80 -24.70 -15.69
N SER A 3 -10.80 -25.59 -15.57
CA SER A 3 -9.99 -25.71 -14.34
C SER A 3 -9.31 -24.40 -13.94
N CYS A 4 -8.86 -23.62 -14.92
CA CYS A 4 -8.20 -22.33 -14.71
C CYS A 4 -9.09 -21.25 -14.08
N PHE A 5 -10.42 -21.39 -14.11
CA PHE A 5 -11.33 -20.43 -13.46
C PHE A 5 -11.43 -20.69 -11.94
N LYS A 6 -10.96 -21.83 -11.47
CA LYS A 6 -10.81 -22.10 -10.04
C LYS A 6 -9.52 -21.45 -9.54
N LEU A 7 -9.59 -20.80 -8.39
CA LEU A 7 -8.45 -20.11 -7.76
C LEU A 7 -7.19 -21.00 -7.66
N ILE A 8 -7.33 -22.31 -7.41
CA ILE A 8 -6.22 -23.27 -7.27
C ILE A 8 -6.09 -24.19 -8.51
N GLY A 9 -6.95 -24.07 -9.52
CA GLY A 9 -7.08 -25.09 -10.56
C GLY A 9 -6.07 -25.00 -11.73
N CYS A 10 -5.27 -23.94 -11.83
CA CYS A 10 -4.23 -23.84 -12.86
C CYS A 10 -2.85 -24.27 -12.33
N PRO A 11 -2.11 -25.21 -12.96
CA PRO A 11 -0.78 -25.62 -12.49
C PRO A 11 0.28 -24.50 -12.62
N SER A 12 0.17 -23.63 -13.64
CA SER A 12 1.06 -22.49 -13.86
C SER A 12 0.30 -21.16 -13.75
N PRO A 13 0.07 -20.64 -12.52
CA PRO A 13 -0.82 -19.51 -12.32
C PRO A 13 -0.26 -18.19 -12.86
N LEU A 14 1.08 -18.03 -12.93
CA LEU A 14 1.72 -16.82 -13.46
C LEU A 14 1.44 -16.61 -14.95
N HIS A 15 1.32 -17.68 -15.73
CA HIS A 15 1.06 -17.59 -17.18
C HIS A 15 -0.37 -18.01 -17.53
N CYS A 16 -1.27 -18.06 -16.54
CA CYS A 16 -2.64 -18.48 -16.73
C CYS A 16 -3.46 -17.42 -17.48
N LEU A 17 -3.66 -17.65 -18.78
CA LEU A 17 -4.59 -16.87 -19.61
C LEU A 17 -6.04 -17.02 -19.15
N GLY A 18 -6.40 -18.18 -18.59
CA GLY A 18 -7.77 -18.45 -18.13
C GLY A 18 -8.25 -17.47 -17.06
N LEU A 19 -7.40 -17.05 -16.12
CA LEU A 19 -7.79 -16.03 -15.15
C LEU A 19 -8.02 -14.67 -15.81
N GLN A 20 -7.18 -14.30 -16.78
CA GLN A 20 -7.33 -13.05 -17.52
C GLN A 20 -8.62 -13.05 -18.35
N CYS A 21 -8.89 -14.13 -19.09
CA CYS A 21 -10.14 -14.29 -19.84
C CYS A 21 -11.37 -14.24 -18.92
N TYR A 22 -11.26 -14.80 -17.71
CA TYR A 22 -12.34 -14.75 -16.74
C TYR A 22 -12.65 -13.31 -16.31
N GLY A 23 -11.64 -12.51 -16.00
CA GLY A 23 -11.87 -11.11 -15.63
C GLY A 23 -12.40 -10.25 -16.79
N VAL A 24 -11.95 -10.47 -18.03
CA VAL A 24 -12.53 -9.80 -19.22
C VAL A 24 -13.99 -10.20 -19.42
N PHE A 25 -14.30 -11.50 -19.28
CA PHE A 25 -15.68 -11.97 -19.34
C PHE A 25 -16.54 -11.33 -18.26
N LEU A 26 -16.04 -11.25 -17.01
CA LEU A 26 -16.72 -10.61 -15.90
C LEU A 26 -17.02 -9.14 -16.21
N GLN A 27 -16.03 -8.40 -16.71
CA GLN A 27 -16.20 -7.00 -17.11
C GLN A 27 -17.30 -6.82 -18.16
N ILE A 28 -17.31 -7.66 -19.20
CA ILE A 28 -18.33 -7.59 -20.26
C ILE A 28 -19.71 -7.94 -19.70
N LEU A 29 -19.78 -8.97 -18.87
CA LEU A 29 -21.04 -9.46 -18.29
C LEU A 29 -21.70 -8.41 -17.40
N THR A 30 -20.92 -7.73 -16.57
CA THR A 30 -21.43 -6.73 -15.61
C THR A 30 -21.41 -5.31 -16.16
N ALA A 31 -21.15 -5.13 -17.45
CA ALA A 31 -21.11 -3.80 -18.06
C ALA A 31 -22.48 -3.11 -17.96
N GLY A 32 -22.50 -1.91 -17.39
CA GLY A 32 -23.71 -1.12 -17.19
C GLY A 32 -24.61 -1.58 -16.03
N TRP A 33 -24.17 -2.55 -15.23
CA TRP A 33 -24.90 -2.97 -14.03
C TRP A 33 -24.67 -1.96 -12.90
N ASP A 34 -25.64 -1.84 -12.00
CA ASP A 34 -25.48 -1.04 -10.79
C ASP A 34 -24.60 -1.74 -9.75
N GLU A 35 -24.23 -1.00 -8.69
CA GLU A 35 -23.37 -1.51 -7.62
C GLU A 35 -23.97 -2.68 -6.85
N LEU A 36 -25.30 -2.78 -6.75
CA LEU A 36 -25.97 -3.86 -6.01
C LEU A 36 -25.88 -5.18 -6.78
N GLU A 37 -26.13 -5.15 -8.09
CA GLU A 37 -25.94 -6.33 -8.95
C GLU A 37 -24.47 -6.73 -9.01
N CYS A 38 -23.55 -5.77 -9.13
CA CYS A 38 -22.11 -6.04 -9.06
C CYS A 38 -21.70 -6.66 -7.70
N HIS A 39 -22.31 -6.21 -6.60
CA HIS A 39 -22.08 -6.78 -5.27
C HIS A 39 -22.57 -8.23 -5.17
N ARG A 40 -23.72 -8.56 -5.75
CA ARG A 40 -24.20 -9.96 -5.82
C ARG A 40 -23.25 -10.85 -6.60
N VAL A 41 -22.72 -10.35 -7.72
CA VAL A 41 -21.71 -11.09 -8.49
C VAL A 41 -20.45 -11.29 -7.66
N PHE A 42 -19.98 -10.26 -6.95
CA PHE A 42 -18.85 -10.40 -6.02
C PHE A 42 -19.08 -11.51 -4.98
N ASN A 43 -20.25 -11.55 -4.35
CA ASN A 43 -20.59 -12.57 -3.36
C ASN A 43 -20.62 -13.97 -3.98
N PHE A 44 -21.23 -14.12 -5.15
CA PHE A 44 -21.21 -15.38 -5.91
C PHE A 44 -19.79 -15.84 -6.22
N LEU A 45 -18.90 -14.94 -6.68
CA LEU A 45 -17.50 -15.26 -6.94
C LEU A 45 -16.75 -15.67 -5.67
N CYS A 46 -17.02 -15.00 -4.55
CA CYS A 46 -16.44 -15.33 -3.24
C CYS A 46 -16.84 -16.73 -2.79
N GLU A 47 -18.11 -17.10 -2.91
CA GLU A 47 -18.63 -18.43 -2.57
C GLU A 47 -18.02 -19.50 -3.47
N LEU A 48 -18.07 -19.30 -4.80
CA LEU A 48 -17.57 -20.25 -5.78
C LEU A 48 -16.07 -20.52 -5.62
N SER A 49 -15.28 -19.48 -5.31
CA SER A 49 -13.84 -19.58 -5.15
C SER A 49 -13.40 -19.91 -3.72
N ASN A 50 -14.31 -19.86 -2.75
CA ASN A 50 -14.03 -19.88 -1.32
C ASN A 50 -12.95 -18.84 -0.94
N LEU A 51 -13.03 -17.65 -1.54
CA LEU A 51 -12.04 -16.59 -1.39
C LEU A 51 -11.93 -16.12 0.07
N PRO A 52 -13.03 -15.83 0.80
CA PRO A 52 -12.93 -15.34 2.17
C PRO A 52 -12.15 -16.29 3.09
N ARG A 53 -12.44 -17.60 3.06
CA ARG A 53 -11.71 -18.58 3.89
C ARG A 53 -10.22 -18.64 3.55
N LYS A 54 -9.85 -18.49 2.28
CA LYS A 54 -8.45 -18.49 1.84
C LYS A 54 -7.72 -17.21 2.22
N VAL A 55 -8.39 -16.06 2.09
CA VAL A 55 -7.88 -14.77 2.57
C VAL A 55 -7.67 -14.83 4.07
N GLN A 56 -8.66 -15.29 4.84
CA GLN A 56 -8.55 -15.47 6.29
C GLN A 56 -7.32 -16.32 6.65
N ALA A 57 -7.09 -17.43 5.94
CA ALA A 57 -5.94 -18.29 6.17
C ALA A 57 -4.60 -17.57 5.98
N VAL A 58 -4.44 -16.73 4.94
CA VAL A 58 -3.18 -16.00 4.72
C VAL A 58 -3.01 -14.82 5.66
N VAL A 59 -4.05 -14.00 5.87
CA VAL A 59 -3.94 -12.79 6.70
C VAL A 59 -3.81 -13.10 8.19
N SER A 60 -4.32 -14.25 8.65
CA SER A 60 -4.19 -14.69 10.04
C SER A 60 -2.88 -15.45 10.30
N SER A 61 -2.20 -15.91 9.25
CA SER A 61 -0.93 -16.63 9.36
C SER A 61 0.27 -15.67 9.42
N LYS A 62 1.45 -16.20 9.75
CA LYS A 62 2.71 -15.44 9.64
C LYS A 62 2.91 -15.02 8.17
N PRO A 63 3.20 -13.74 7.86
CA PRO A 63 3.45 -13.30 6.50
C PRO A 63 4.54 -14.13 5.80
N GLY A 64 4.26 -14.60 4.58
CA GLY A 64 5.17 -15.42 3.80
C GLY A 64 5.24 -16.89 4.23
N SER A 65 4.39 -17.34 5.17
CA SER A 65 4.28 -18.76 5.54
C SER A 65 3.45 -19.57 4.52
N ALA A 66 2.49 -18.91 3.85
CA ALA A 66 1.61 -19.52 2.86
C ALA A 66 1.84 -18.95 1.44
N ARG A 67 3.11 -18.79 1.03
CA ARG A 67 3.51 -18.07 -0.21
C ARG A 67 2.72 -18.49 -1.45
N LYS A 68 2.50 -19.79 -1.64
CA LYS A 68 1.72 -20.31 -2.78
C LYS A 68 0.28 -19.81 -2.76
N LEU A 69 -0.36 -19.77 -1.59
CA LEU A 69 -1.73 -19.29 -1.45
C LEU A 69 -1.81 -17.77 -1.57
N GLU A 70 -0.85 -17.03 -1.02
CA GLU A 70 -0.71 -15.57 -1.20
C GLU A 70 -0.64 -15.21 -2.69
N LEU A 71 0.22 -15.90 -3.45
CA LEU A 71 0.33 -15.72 -4.91
C LEU A 71 -1.00 -16.01 -5.61
N ARG A 72 -1.71 -17.06 -5.22
CA ARG A 72 -3.00 -17.43 -5.83
C ARG A 72 -4.08 -16.38 -5.57
N ILE A 73 -4.15 -15.86 -4.34
CA ILE A 73 -5.07 -14.78 -3.98
C ILE A 73 -4.74 -13.52 -4.77
N ARG A 74 -3.45 -13.11 -4.79
CA ARG A 74 -2.98 -11.97 -5.58
C ARG A 74 -3.41 -12.08 -7.04
N LEU A 75 -3.13 -13.21 -7.68
CA LEU A 75 -3.44 -13.41 -9.09
C LEU A 75 -4.95 -13.43 -9.35
N PHE A 76 -5.74 -14.04 -8.47
CA PHE A 76 -7.20 -14.03 -8.60
C PHE A 76 -7.76 -12.61 -8.46
N CYS A 77 -7.40 -11.89 -7.39
CA CYS A 77 -7.83 -10.51 -7.18
C CYS A 77 -7.42 -9.61 -8.34
N ARG A 78 -6.14 -9.64 -8.75
CA ARG A 78 -5.67 -8.79 -9.85
C ARG A 78 -6.27 -9.17 -11.20
N ARG A 79 -6.19 -10.44 -11.59
CA ARG A 79 -6.55 -10.88 -12.94
C ARG A 79 -8.02 -11.20 -13.14
N VAL A 80 -8.82 -11.30 -12.09
CA VAL A 80 -10.26 -11.53 -12.24
C VAL A 80 -11.02 -10.29 -11.80
N LEU A 81 -10.66 -9.70 -10.66
CA LEU A 81 -11.49 -8.67 -10.01
C LEU A 81 -11.02 -7.22 -10.22
N LEU A 82 -9.79 -6.95 -10.64
CA LEU A 82 -9.23 -5.58 -10.58
C LEU A 82 -8.67 -5.02 -11.90
N ASN A 83 -7.89 -5.81 -12.66
CA ASN A 83 -7.08 -5.25 -13.76
C ASN A 83 -7.85 -4.86 -15.03
N HIS A 84 -9.14 -5.19 -15.13
CA HIS A 84 -9.88 -5.09 -16.40
C HIS A 84 -10.75 -3.85 -16.53
N TRP A 85 -11.05 -3.17 -15.42
CA TRP A 85 -12.00 -2.07 -15.43
C TRP A 85 -11.44 -0.83 -16.10
N ILE A 86 -12.27 -0.17 -16.89
CA ILE A 86 -11.90 1.05 -17.63
C ILE A 86 -11.97 2.26 -16.69
N HIS A 87 -13.01 2.32 -15.84
CA HIS A 87 -13.20 3.43 -14.92
C HIS A 87 -12.53 3.16 -13.57
N ARG A 88 -11.87 4.18 -13.01
CA ARG A 88 -11.25 4.11 -11.67
C ARG A 88 -12.28 3.78 -10.59
N SER A 89 -13.50 4.30 -10.72
CA SER A 89 -14.62 4.02 -9.79
C SER A 89 -14.92 2.53 -9.65
N ASP A 90 -14.91 1.79 -10.77
CA ASP A 90 -15.18 0.36 -10.77
C ASP A 90 -14.06 -0.40 -10.07
N THR A 91 -12.79 -0.12 -10.41
CA THR A 91 -11.64 -0.71 -9.71
C THR A 91 -11.69 -0.44 -8.22
N ALA A 92 -12.10 0.77 -7.82
CA ALA A 92 -12.26 1.14 -6.43
C ALA A 92 -13.39 0.38 -5.73
N PHE A 93 -14.54 0.21 -6.38
CA PHE A 93 -15.64 -0.61 -5.89
C PHE A 93 -15.16 -2.04 -5.60
N TRP A 94 -14.54 -2.70 -6.57
CA TRP A 94 -14.07 -4.08 -6.41
C TRP A 94 -12.98 -4.21 -5.34
N LEU A 95 -12.04 -3.27 -5.29
CA LEU A 95 -11.02 -3.23 -4.24
C LEU A 95 -11.64 -3.04 -2.85
N THR A 96 -12.63 -2.16 -2.73
CA THR A 96 -13.38 -1.91 -1.50
C THR A 96 -14.09 -3.17 -1.02
N ARG A 97 -14.76 -3.90 -1.92
CA ARG A 97 -15.42 -5.18 -1.58
C ARG A 97 -14.43 -6.26 -1.15
N ILE A 98 -13.20 -6.25 -1.67
CA ILE A 98 -12.14 -7.18 -1.25
C ILE A 98 -11.64 -6.85 0.17
N LEU A 99 -11.51 -5.57 0.53
CA LEU A 99 -10.86 -5.13 1.77
C LEU A 99 -11.83 -4.95 2.94
N LYS A 100 -12.94 -4.23 2.77
CA LYS A 100 -13.84 -3.82 3.88
C LYS A 100 -14.40 -4.96 4.75
N PRO A 101 -14.56 -6.21 4.27
CA PRO A 101 -14.96 -7.32 5.15
C PRO A 101 -13.95 -7.67 6.26
N TRP A 102 -12.72 -7.15 6.20
CA TRP A 102 -11.64 -7.51 7.13
C TRP A 102 -11.38 -6.41 8.16
N PRO A 103 -10.88 -6.74 9.37
CA PRO A 103 -10.32 -5.75 10.29
C PRO A 103 -9.14 -4.99 9.66
N MET A 104 -8.88 -3.74 10.07
CA MET A 104 -7.90 -2.85 9.45
C MET A 104 -6.51 -3.49 9.25
N VAL A 105 -5.97 -4.16 10.26
CA VAL A 105 -4.68 -4.91 10.18
C VAL A 105 -4.67 -5.92 9.04
N ASN A 106 -5.79 -6.63 8.84
CA ASN A 106 -5.94 -7.62 7.78
C ASN A 106 -6.21 -6.98 6.42
N GLN A 107 -6.83 -5.79 6.37
CA GLN A 107 -6.93 -4.99 5.15
C GLN A 107 -5.53 -4.59 4.66
N ALA A 108 -4.66 -4.10 5.56
CA ALA A 108 -3.28 -3.75 5.23
C ALA A 108 -2.50 -4.96 4.70
N ARG A 109 -2.57 -6.10 5.41
CA ARG A 109 -1.96 -7.37 4.96
C ARG A 109 -2.45 -7.79 3.58
N LEU A 110 -3.76 -7.77 3.36
CA LEU A 110 -4.34 -8.16 2.09
C LEU A 110 -3.94 -7.21 0.97
N LEU A 111 -3.94 -5.90 1.22
CA LEU A 111 -3.49 -4.90 0.27
C LEU A 111 -2.02 -5.13 -0.12
N TYR A 112 -1.15 -5.43 0.85
CA TYR A 112 0.24 -5.80 0.57
C TYR A 112 0.37 -7.10 -0.25
N ILE A 113 -0.44 -8.13 0.05
CA ILE A 113 -0.45 -9.37 -0.74
C ILE A 113 -0.83 -9.06 -2.21
N ILE A 114 -1.83 -8.21 -2.43
CA ILE A 114 -2.34 -7.90 -3.77
C ILE A 114 -1.38 -6.99 -4.54
N PHE A 115 -0.80 -5.97 -3.90
CA PHE A 115 -0.07 -4.91 -4.61
C PHE A 115 1.38 -4.71 -4.21
N GLY A 116 1.81 -5.28 -3.08
CA GLY A 116 3.18 -5.15 -2.59
C GLY A 116 4.23 -5.79 -3.51
N PRO A 117 5.52 -5.60 -3.20
CA PRO A 117 6.62 -6.08 -4.00
C PRO A 117 6.62 -7.60 -4.21
N VAL A 118 7.02 -8.02 -5.41
CA VAL A 118 7.11 -9.43 -5.80
C VAL A 118 8.47 -9.77 -6.37
N SER A 119 8.84 -11.03 -6.26
CA SER A 119 10.04 -11.60 -6.87
C SER A 119 9.84 -11.65 -8.39
N SER A 120 10.84 -11.18 -9.14
CA SER A 120 10.84 -11.20 -10.61
C SER A 120 10.94 -12.62 -11.17
N LEU A 121 11.44 -13.57 -10.39
CA LEU A 121 11.65 -14.97 -10.82
C LEU A 121 10.37 -15.81 -10.77
N ASP A 122 9.57 -15.63 -9.73
CA ASP A 122 8.45 -16.53 -9.40
C ASP A 122 7.17 -15.81 -8.95
N GLY A 123 7.17 -14.48 -8.95
CA GLY A 123 6.01 -13.64 -8.64
C GLY A 123 5.52 -13.70 -7.19
N HIS A 124 6.21 -14.42 -6.30
CA HIS A 124 5.82 -14.48 -4.89
C HIS A 124 6.01 -13.12 -4.21
N VAL A 125 5.15 -12.83 -3.24
CA VAL A 125 5.23 -11.61 -2.42
C VAL A 125 6.52 -11.63 -1.59
N VAL A 126 7.29 -10.55 -1.68
CA VAL A 126 8.57 -10.41 -0.97
C VAL A 126 8.39 -9.49 0.22
N TRP A 127 7.95 -10.06 1.34
CA TRP A 127 7.69 -9.32 2.57
C TRP A 127 8.93 -8.63 3.14
N GLN A 128 10.10 -9.25 3.03
CA GLN A 128 11.35 -8.70 3.57
C GLN A 128 11.85 -7.46 2.81
N LYS A 129 11.35 -7.22 1.59
CA LYS A 129 11.83 -6.11 0.74
C LYS A 129 11.62 -4.75 1.42
N MET A 130 10.60 -4.63 2.28
CA MET A 130 10.34 -3.38 3.01
C MET A 130 11.17 -3.19 4.28
N ILE A 131 11.86 -4.22 4.75
CA ILE A 131 12.54 -4.24 6.07
C ILE A 131 14.05 -4.36 5.93
N GLU A 132 14.55 -5.16 4.98
CA GLU A 132 15.98 -5.48 4.89
C GLU A 132 16.79 -4.44 4.11
N GLY A 133 16.18 -3.69 3.19
CA GLY A 133 16.90 -2.67 2.42
C GLY A 133 16.01 -1.71 1.63
N PRO A 134 16.60 -0.71 0.98
CA PRO A 134 15.87 0.23 0.13
C PRO A 134 15.14 -0.49 -1.01
N THR A 135 13.86 -0.17 -1.15
CA THR A 135 12.99 -0.67 -2.23
C THR A 135 12.94 0.34 -3.36
N ASP A 136 12.98 -0.13 -4.60
CA ASP A 136 12.82 0.69 -5.80
C ASP A 136 11.37 1.19 -6.00
N GLU A 137 11.23 2.34 -6.66
CA GLU A 137 9.93 2.94 -6.97
C GLU A 137 8.99 1.97 -7.71
N THR A 138 9.50 1.24 -8.70
CA THR A 138 8.66 0.39 -9.56
C THR A 138 7.96 -0.72 -8.78
N SER A 139 8.61 -1.21 -7.72
CA SER A 139 8.08 -2.23 -6.82
C SER A 139 6.97 -1.71 -5.90
N LEU A 140 6.94 -0.41 -5.61
CA LEU A 140 5.95 0.22 -4.74
C LEU A 140 4.81 0.90 -5.49
N LYS A 141 5.01 1.21 -6.79
CA LYS A 141 4.03 1.90 -7.62
C LYS A 141 2.63 1.28 -7.54
N GLY A 142 2.51 -0.03 -7.67
CA GLY A 142 1.22 -0.72 -7.60
C GLY A 142 0.51 -0.55 -6.26
N LEU A 143 1.26 -0.52 -5.14
CA LEU A 143 0.71 -0.31 -3.81
C LEU A 143 0.30 1.15 -3.61
N ALA A 144 1.15 2.09 -4.03
CA ALA A 144 0.87 3.52 -4.00
C ALA A 144 -0.38 3.90 -4.82
N ASP A 145 -0.51 3.33 -6.03
CA ASP A 145 -1.66 3.57 -6.91
C ASP A 145 -2.96 3.02 -6.30
N ALA A 146 -2.89 1.88 -5.59
CA ALA A 146 -4.04 1.35 -4.86
C ALA A 146 -4.43 2.24 -3.67
N ILE A 147 -3.47 2.78 -2.92
CA ILE A 147 -3.73 3.73 -1.81
C ILE A 147 -4.35 5.01 -2.36
N LYS A 148 -3.80 5.58 -3.44
CA LYS A 148 -4.38 6.73 -4.16
C LYS A 148 -5.80 6.46 -4.59
N LEU A 149 -6.04 5.28 -5.16
CA LEU A 149 -7.37 4.90 -5.60
C LEU A 149 -8.36 4.98 -4.45
N LEU A 150 -8.05 4.39 -3.29
CA LEU A 150 -8.93 4.41 -2.12
C LEU A 150 -9.12 5.82 -1.52
N TYR A 151 -8.11 6.69 -1.63
CA TYR A 151 -8.17 8.06 -1.11
C TYR A 151 -8.94 9.02 -2.02
N ASP A 152 -8.74 8.90 -3.33
CA ASP A 152 -9.30 9.81 -4.34
C ASP A 152 -10.79 9.54 -4.59
N THR A 153 -11.28 8.35 -4.24
CA THR A 153 -12.61 7.94 -4.66
C THR A 153 -13.71 8.70 -3.91
N GLU A 154 -14.69 9.19 -4.66
CA GLU A 154 -16.01 9.61 -4.15
C GLU A 154 -16.80 8.44 -3.53
N ALA A 155 -16.21 7.23 -3.51
CA ALA A 155 -16.75 6.07 -2.83
C ALA A 155 -16.90 6.40 -1.34
N ARG A 156 -18.15 6.61 -0.93
CA ARG A 156 -18.57 7.01 0.43
C ARG A 156 -18.07 6.08 1.54
N GLU A 157 -17.51 4.93 1.19
CA GLU A 157 -17.06 3.91 2.12
C GLU A 157 -15.65 4.12 2.66
N TRP A 158 -14.81 4.97 2.03
CA TRP A 158 -13.46 5.28 2.52
C TRP A 158 -13.35 6.73 2.95
N THR A 159 -12.96 6.94 4.20
CA THR A 159 -12.56 8.26 4.70
C THR A 159 -11.06 8.46 4.57
N ALA A 160 -10.58 9.72 4.65
CA ALA A 160 -9.15 9.99 4.73
C ALA A 160 -8.53 9.25 5.93
N ASP A 161 -9.20 9.23 7.08
CA ASP A 161 -8.74 8.55 8.29
C ASP A 161 -8.64 7.03 8.11
N ASP A 162 -9.58 6.41 7.38
CA ASP A 162 -9.49 4.98 7.04
C ASP A 162 -8.22 4.68 6.23
N VAL A 163 -7.94 5.50 5.22
CA VAL A 163 -6.77 5.32 4.36
C VAL A 163 -5.47 5.59 5.12
N ILE A 164 -5.44 6.63 5.98
CA ILE A 164 -4.27 6.89 6.83
C ILE A 164 -4.03 5.74 7.81
N SER A 165 -5.09 5.19 8.42
CA SER A 165 -4.99 4.02 9.30
C SER A 165 -4.47 2.80 8.54
N LEU A 166 -4.91 2.59 7.31
CA LEU A 166 -4.43 1.51 6.44
C LEU A 166 -2.92 1.65 6.13
N VAL A 167 -2.46 2.87 5.86
CA VAL A 167 -1.03 3.16 5.63
C VAL A 167 -0.21 2.99 6.91
N ASP A 168 -0.74 3.39 8.07
CA ASP A 168 -0.08 3.18 9.37
C ASP A 168 0.10 1.68 9.66
N GLU A 169 -0.95 0.88 9.44
CA GLU A 169 -0.89 -0.58 9.60
C GLU A 169 0.07 -1.25 8.60
N LEU A 170 0.13 -0.76 7.36
CA LEU A 170 1.10 -1.25 6.38
C LEU A 170 2.54 -1.07 6.86
N SER A 171 2.84 0.10 7.45
CA SER A 171 4.20 0.48 7.87
C SER A 171 4.82 -0.43 8.93
N VAL A 172 4.02 -1.32 9.54
CA VAL A 172 4.44 -2.26 10.60
C VAL A 172 4.23 -3.74 10.23
N VAL A 173 3.88 -4.06 8.97
CA VAL A 173 3.61 -5.43 8.52
C VAL A 173 4.60 -5.87 7.42
N PRO A 174 5.40 -6.94 7.62
CA PRO A 174 5.28 -7.93 8.67
C PRO A 174 6.00 -7.52 9.97
N ARG A 175 6.80 -6.47 9.92
CA ARG A 175 7.49 -5.74 11.00
C ARG A 175 7.61 -4.28 10.56
N GLU A 176 8.13 -3.43 11.44
CA GLU A 176 8.44 -2.04 11.13
C GLU A 176 9.26 -1.93 9.83
N TRP A 177 8.72 -1.19 8.87
CA TRP A 177 9.37 -0.90 7.61
C TRP A 177 10.47 0.13 7.80
N LEU A 178 11.49 0.05 6.94
CA LEU A 178 12.50 1.10 6.87
C LEU A 178 11.83 2.45 6.56
N LEU A 179 12.24 3.49 7.28
CA LEU A 179 11.72 4.84 7.08
C LEU A 179 11.92 5.34 5.64
N GLU A 180 13.00 4.94 4.97
CA GLU A 180 13.22 5.23 3.55
C GLU A 180 12.10 4.63 2.67
N ASN A 181 11.67 3.41 2.95
CA ASN A 181 10.61 2.74 2.19
C ASN A 181 9.23 3.31 2.50
N ASN A 182 8.98 3.72 3.74
CA ASN A 182 7.78 4.49 4.11
C ASN A 182 7.73 5.84 3.39
N ALA A 183 8.84 6.59 3.41
CA ALA A 183 8.96 7.87 2.72
C ALA A 183 8.70 7.74 1.21
N ARG A 184 9.31 6.73 0.57
CA ARG A 184 9.10 6.45 -0.85
C ARG A 184 7.64 6.09 -1.16
N LEU A 185 7.00 5.25 -0.34
CA LEU A 185 5.58 4.95 -0.51
C LEU A 185 4.71 6.21 -0.39
N LEU A 186 4.97 7.08 0.58
CA LEU A 186 4.20 8.32 0.80
C LEU A 186 4.37 9.31 -0.35
N ILE A 187 5.60 9.51 -0.86
CA ILE A 187 5.86 10.33 -2.05
C ILE A 187 5.07 9.77 -3.24
N LEU A 188 5.18 8.46 -3.48
CA LEU A 188 4.48 7.81 -4.58
C LEU A 188 2.97 7.84 -4.42
N SER A 189 2.45 7.86 -3.19
CA SER A 189 1.01 7.95 -2.89
C SER A 189 0.46 9.37 -3.09
N GLY A 190 1.32 10.38 -3.24
CA GLY A 190 0.94 11.73 -3.64
C GLY A 190 0.71 12.71 -2.47
N ASN A 191 0.64 13.99 -2.81
CA ASN A 191 0.76 15.10 -1.88
C ASN A 191 -0.30 15.10 -0.77
N ASN A 192 -1.56 14.81 -1.12
CA ASN A 192 -2.67 14.88 -0.17
C ASN A 192 -2.58 13.76 0.86
N ILE A 193 -2.26 12.53 0.43
CA ILE A 193 -2.07 11.39 1.33
C ILE A 193 -0.85 11.60 2.22
N CYS A 194 0.29 11.98 1.63
CA CYS A 194 1.51 12.26 2.39
C CYS A 194 1.29 13.35 3.43
N PHE A 195 0.68 14.48 3.06
CA PHE A 195 0.36 15.54 3.99
C PHE A 195 -0.59 15.07 5.10
N THR A 196 -1.68 14.37 4.76
CA THR A 196 -2.69 13.93 5.74
C THR A 196 -2.10 12.92 6.71
N PHE A 197 -1.27 11.99 6.24
CA PHE A 197 -0.50 11.08 7.09
C PHE A 197 0.37 11.85 8.08
N MET A 198 1.20 12.77 7.59
CA MET A 198 2.11 13.57 8.41
C MET A 198 1.36 14.48 9.40
N ALA A 199 0.26 15.09 8.95
CA ALA A 199 -0.60 15.93 9.78
C ALA A 199 -1.24 15.13 10.91
N SER A 200 -1.70 13.90 10.66
CA SER A 200 -2.24 13.03 11.71
C SER A 200 -1.21 12.74 12.82
N LYS A 201 0.07 12.56 12.46
CA LYS A 201 1.16 12.36 13.42
C LYS A 201 1.49 13.65 14.18
N ALA A 202 1.45 14.79 13.50
CA ALA A 202 1.69 16.11 14.10
C ALA A 202 0.63 16.46 15.16
N VAL A 203 -0.65 16.24 14.86
CA VAL A 203 -1.77 16.46 15.80
C VAL A 203 -1.63 15.59 17.05
N ASN A 204 -1.05 14.39 16.91
CA ASN A 204 -0.76 13.48 18.02
C ASN A 204 0.56 13.79 18.77
N GLY A 205 1.20 14.93 18.50
CA GLY A 205 2.42 15.37 19.20
C GLY A 205 3.67 14.54 18.88
N ARG A 206 3.67 13.73 17.82
CA ARG A 206 4.76 12.79 17.48
C ARG A 206 5.90 13.47 16.71
N ALA A 207 6.42 14.57 17.26
CA ALA A 207 7.40 15.44 16.59
C ALA A 207 8.70 14.72 16.20
N VAL A 208 9.22 13.82 17.04
CA VAL A 208 10.46 13.08 16.77
C VAL A 208 10.28 12.06 15.65
N GLU A 209 9.18 11.29 15.65
CA GLU A 209 8.83 10.34 14.59
C GLU A 209 8.70 11.08 13.25
N LEU A 210 7.94 12.18 13.27
CA LEU A 210 7.70 13.04 12.12
C LEU A 210 8.99 13.65 11.57
N ALA A 211 9.90 14.09 12.45
CA ALA A 211 11.17 14.67 12.08
C ALA A 211 12.05 13.65 11.34
N ARG A 212 12.17 12.43 11.87
CA ARG A 212 12.89 11.35 11.21
C ARG A 212 12.29 11.06 9.83
N LEU A 213 10.97 10.94 9.73
CA LEU A 213 10.31 10.70 8.45
C LEU A 213 10.54 11.86 7.45
N MET A 214 10.57 13.12 7.91
CA MET A 214 10.89 14.27 7.06
C MET A 214 12.30 14.18 6.47
N VAL A 215 13.29 13.76 7.25
CA VAL A 215 14.65 13.53 6.78
C VAL A 215 14.69 12.45 5.70
N PHE A 216 13.95 11.35 5.87
CA PHE A 216 13.87 10.30 4.86
C PHE A 216 13.08 10.72 3.60
N LEU A 217 12.06 11.59 3.73
CA LEU A 217 11.41 12.19 2.57
C LEU A 217 12.40 13.02 1.75
N ALA A 218 13.21 13.85 2.41
CA ALA A 218 14.28 14.62 1.76
C ALA A 218 15.33 13.70 1.11
N LEU A 219 15.76 12.64 1.80
CA LEU A 219 16.71 11.66 1.27
C LEU A 219 16.18 10.96 0.02
N VAL A 220 14.92 10.51 0.03
CA VAL A 220 14.29 9.88 -1.14
C VAL A 220 14.12 10.89 -2.27
N CYS A 221 13.79 12.15 -1.97
CA CYS A 221 13.74 13.18 -2.99
C CYS A 221 15.08 13.35 -3.72
N GLU A 222 16.19 13.37 -2.99
CA GLU A 222 17.52 13.45 -3.59
C GLU A 222 17.87 12.18 -4.38
N LYS A 223 17.70 10.99 -3.77
CA LYS A 223 18.07 9.70 -4.40
C LYS A 223 17.29 9.40 -5.68
N ASP A 224 15.99 9.67 -5.67
CA ASP A 224 15.08 9.33 -6.76
C ASP A 224 14.83 10.53 -7.69
N LEU A 225 15.59 11.62 -7.53
CA LEU A 225 15.57 12.84 -8.35
C LEU A 225 14.21 13.58 -8.35
N TYR A 226 13.49 13.54 -7.23
CA TYR A 226 12.33 14.40 -7.01
C TYR A 226 12.76 15.82 -6.59
N CYS A 227 11.85 16.79 -6.77
CA CYS A 227 12.13 18.18 -6.47
C CYS A 227 12.28 18.43 -4.95
N MET A 228 13.48 18.83 -4.49
CA MET A 228 13.72 19.13 -3.06
C MET A 228 12.86 20.28 -2.50
N ASP A 229 12.45 21.23 -3.34
CA ASP A 229 11.49 22.29 -2.96
C ASP A 229 10.15 21.69 -2.50
N TRP A 230 9.75 20.53 -3.01
CA TRP A 230 8.57 19.81 -2.53
C TRP A 230 8.72 19.39 -1.07
N ALA A 231 9.86 18.82 -0.67
CA ALA A 231 10.10 18.36 0.70
C ALA A 231 10.07 19.54 1.68
N VAL A 232 10.68 20.67 1.30
CA VAL A 232 10.65 21.90 2.09
C VAL A 232 9.23 22.43 2.23
N LYS A 233 8.45 22.49 1.14
CA LYS A 233 7.04 22.92 1.17
C LYS A 233 6.18 21.98 2.01
N MET A 234 6.44 20.67 1.96
CA MET A 234 5.77 19.68 2.79
C MET A 234 6.08 19.92 4.28
N MET A 235 7.35 20.10 4.63
CA MET A 235 7.77 20.44 6.00
C MET A 235 7.10 21.71 6.51
N GLN A 236 7.06 22.77 5.71
CA GLN A 236 6.38 24.02 6.06
C GLN A 236 4.89 23.82 6.29
N LYS A 237 4.21 23.02 5.46
CA LYS A 237 2.79 22.69 5.62
C LYS A 237 2.55 21.92 6.93
N VAL A 238 3.35 20.90 7.21
CA VAL A 238 3.21 20.09 8.43
C VAL A 238 3.56 20.91 9.67
N CYS A 239 4.57 21.79 9.61
CA CYS A 239 4.91 22.69 10.71
C CYS A 239 3.72 23.59 11.10
N LYS A 240 2.92 24.05 10.14
CA LYS A 240 1.71 24.85 10.40
C LYS A 240 0.59 24.08 11.11
N VAL A 241 0.63 22.75 11.14
CA VAL A 241 -0.35 21.92 11.85
C VAL A 241 -0.16 22.00 13.36
N PHE A 242 1.06 22.24 13.83
CA PHE A 242 1.33 22.46 15.26
C PHE A 242 0.69 23.77 15.74
N GLY A 243 -0.03 23.68 16.86
CA GLY A 243 -0.89 24.75 17.36
C GLY A 243 -0.11 25.93 17.96
N THR A 244 1.03 25.65 18.58
CA THR A 244 1.83 26.67 19.29
C THR A 244 3.19 26.92 18.64
N ALA A 245 3.75 28.10 18.86
CA ALA A 245 5.12 28.42 18.42
C ALA A 245 6.17 27.50 19.08
N GLY A 246 5.94 27.09 20.33
CA GLY A 246 6.81 26.15 21.03
C GLY A 246 6.87 24.77 20.37
N GLU A 247 5.71 24.20 20.01
CA GLU A 247 5.65 22.93 19.28
C GLU A 247 6.30 23.00 17.90
N ARG A 248 6.11 24.12 17.18
CA ARG A 248 6.77 24.36 15.89
C ARG A 248 8.28 24.38 16.01
N ASN A 249 8.80 25.14 16.99
CA ASN A 249 10.24 25.20 17.25
C ASN A 249 10.80 23.85 17.68
N ASN A 250 10.08 23.11 18.52
CA ASN A 250 10.46 21.76 18.92
C ASN A 250 10.53 20.81 17.72
N PHE A 251 9.54 20.84 16.81
CA PHE A 251 9.56 20.03 15.60
C PHE A 251 10.76 20.37 14.70
N LEU A 252 11.02 21.65 14.44
CA LEU A 252 12.16 22.08 13.64
C LEU A 252 13.50 21.66 14.26
N GLN A 253 13.65 21.78 15.58
CA GLN A 253 14.83 21.28 16.30
C GLN A 253 14.97 19.77 16.16
N CYS A 254 13.87 19.02 16.23
CA CYS A 254 13.88 17.57 16.02
C CYS A 254 14.34 17.22 14.59
N VAL A 255 13.96 18.00 13.57
CA VAL A 255 14.40 17.80 12.18
C VAL A 255 15.90 18.06 12.05
N GLU A 256 16.39 19.17 12.59
CA GLU A 256 17.83 19.48 12.62
C GLU A 256 18.62 18.35 13.29
N ASN A 257 18.18 17.93 14.48
CA ASN A 257 18.80 16.84 15.22
C ASN A 257 18.76 15.54 14.40
N ALA A 258 17.63 15.20 13.78
CA ALA A 258 17.52 13.98 12.97
C ALA A 258 18.46 13.99 11.77
N PHE A 259 18.63 15.13 11.09
CA PHE A 259 19.64 15.29 10.03
C PHE A 259 21.05 15.09 10.56
N ALA A 260 21.40 15.73 11.69
CA ALA A 260 22.73 15.61 12.29
C ALA A 260 23.06 14.16 12.65
N HIS A 261 22.13 13.43 13.28
CA HIS A 261 22.33 12.01 13.61
C HIS A 261 22.51 11.17 12.35
N MET A 262 21.66 11.35 11.33
CA MET A 262 21.76 10.57 10.09
C MET A 262 23.08 10.82 9.36
N VAL A 263 23.56 12.07 9.30
CA VAL A 263 24.87 12.40 8.71
C VAL A 263 26.00 11.74 9.50
N MET A 264 25.96 11.78 10.83
CA MET A 264 26.96 11.13 11.67
C MET A 264 26.97 9.61 11.47
N ASP A 265 25.80 8.97 11.38
CA ASP A 265 25.68 7.54 11.12
C ASP A 265 26.27 7.18 9.75
N MET A 266 26.02 7.98 8.71
CA MET A 266 26.61 7.79 7.38
C MET A 266 28.14 7.96 7.40
N LEU A 267 28.64 9.01 8.07
CA LEU A 267 30.08 9.23 8.21
C LEU A 267 30.76 8.09 8.95
N GLN A 268 30.14 7.60 10.03
CA GLN A 268 30.66 6.44 10.77
C GLN A 268 30.65 5.19 9.90
N ALA A 269 29.60 4.93 9.12
CA ALA A 269 29.56 3.79 8.21
C ALA A 269 30.70 3.85 7.17
N VAL A 270 30.97 5.02 6.59
CA VAL A 270 32.07 5.26 5.65
C VAL A 270 33.44 5.10 6.32
N LEU A 271 33.59 5.54 7.57
CA LEU A 271 34.86 5.40 8.31
C LEU A 271 35.11 3.96 8.80
N SER A 272 34.06 3.15 8.91
CA SER A 272 34.11 1.77 9.39
C SER A 272 34.30 0.73 8.29
N GLY A 273 34.26 1.14 7.01
CA GLY A 273 34.34 0.25 5.85
C GLY A 273 34.30 1.00 4.52
#